data_AF-A0A353ED46-F1
#
_entry.id   AF-A0A353ED46-F1
#
_cell.length_a   1.000
_cell.length_b   1.000
_cell.length_c   1.000
_cell.angle_alpha   90.00
_cell.angle_beta   90.00
_cell.angle_gamma   90.00
#
_symmetry.space_group_name_H-M   'P 1'
#
loop_
_entity.id
_entity.type
_entity.pdbx_description
1 polymer ?
#
loop_
_entity_poly.entity_id
_entity_poly.type
_entity_poly.pdbx_seq_one_letter_code
_entity_poly.pdbx_strand_id
1 'polypeptide(L)'
;MTTSGNDTQHQFLSETAKTDPLAQQAFPSSEKVYVEGSCPTIRVPMRRIDLTPTHTQEGIKHNPSIYVYDTSGPYTDPNVETDIRKGLEAVRAPWIESRDDTVELDKYSSDFAEKVRLNPQVEAIRFAQK
;
A
#
# COMPACT_ATOMS: atom_id res chain seq x y z
N MET A 1 -25.28 36.83 23.05
CA MET A 1 -23.96 36.43 22.53
C MET A 1 -24.09 35.00 22.03
N THR A 2 -24.32 34.82 20.74
CA THR A 2 -24.46 33.51 20.10
C THR A 2 -23.11 33.11 19.54
N THR A 3 -22.44 32.15 20.16
CA THR A 3 -21.27 31.49 19.58
C THR A 3 -21.74 30.59 18.46
N SER A 4 -21.58 31.05 17.22
CA SER A 4 -21.70 30.23 16.01
C SER A 4 -20.62 29.16 16.05
N GLY A 5 -21.03 27.91 16.30
CA GLY A 5 -20.14 26.76 16.18
C GLY A 5 -19.66 26.65 14.74
N ASN A 6 -18.34 26.72 14.55
CA ASN A 6 -17.70 26.53 13.26
C ASN A 6 -17.72 25.03 12.94
N ASP A 7 -18.85 24.55 12.43
CA ASP A 7 -19.02 23.17 11.97
C ASP A 7 -18.23 23.03 10.65
N THR A 8 -16.94 22.73 10.78
CA THR A 8 -16.07 22.50 9.62
C THR A 8 -16.44 21.13 9.07
N GLN A 9 -17.46 21.11 8.22
CA GLN A 9 -17.87 19.92 7.49
C GLN A 9 -16.67 19.46 6.65
N HIS A 10 -15.93 18.45 7.15
CA HIS A 10 -14.82 17.86 6.42
C HIS A 10 -15.37 17.18 5.18
N GLN A 11 -15.34 17.88 4.05
CA GLN A 11 -15.70 17.32 2.76
C GLN A 11 -14.55 16.39 2.33
N PHE A 12 -14.72 15.09 2.55
CA PHE A 12 -13.77 14.07 2.08
C PHE A 12 -13.87 14.00 0.56
N LEU A 13 -12.89 14.57 -0.14
CA LEU A 13 -12.82 14.58 -1.60
C LEU A 13 -11.70 13.63 -2.06
N SER A 14 -11.97 12.81 -3.08
CA SER A 14 -10.98 11.89 -3.62
C SER A 14 -9.77 12.61 -4.22
N GLU A 15 -9.97 13.80 -4.79
CA GLU A 15 -8.92 14.61 -5.43
C GLU A 15 -7.80 15.04 -4.47
N THR A 16 -8.17 15.34 -3.22
CA THR A 16 -7.26 15.82 -2.17
C THR A 16 -6.85 14.73 -1.18
N ALA A 17 -7.27 13.49 -1.41
CA ALA A 17 -6.95 12.36 -0.55
C ALA A 17 -5.44 12.16 -0.43
N LYS A 18 -4.95 12.02 0.80
CA LYS A 18 -3.55 11.72 1.11
C LYS A 18 -3.47 10.63 2.18
N THR A 19 -2.39 9.86 2.12
CA THR A 19 -1.98 8.96 3.19
C THR A 19 -1.39 9.72 4.36
N ASP A 20 -1.49 9.11 5.55
CA ASP A 20 -0.71 9.52 6.71
C ASP A 20 0.79 9.32 6.38
N PRO A 21 1.63 10.37 6.45
CA PRO A 21 3.06 10.25 6.23
C PRO A 21 3.74 9.21 7.14
N LEU A 22 3.24 9.00 8.36
CA LEU A 22 3.78 8.00 9.28
C LEU A 22 3.59 6.58 8.78
N ALA A 23 2.52 6.32 8.01
CA ALA A 23 2.28 5.03 7.39
C ALA A 23 3.26 4.73 6.23
N GLN A 24 3.96 5.75 5.73
CA GLN A 24 4.94 5.65 4.65
C GLN A 24 6.39 5.66 5.13
N GLN A 25 6.62 5.82 6.43
CA GLN A 25 7.96 5.92 6.97
C GLN A 25 8.63 4.54 7.06
N ALA A 26 9.88 4.44 6.60
CA ALA A 26 10.70 3.26 6.82
C ALA A 26 10.94 3.03 8.33
N PHE A 27 10.91 1.77 8.74
CA PHE A 27 11.22 1.40 10.11
C PHE A 27 12.70 1.67 10.43
N PRO A 28 13.04 2.14 11.65
CA PRO A 28 14.43 2.36 12.04
C PRO A 28 15.29 1.11 11.86
N SER A 29 16.54 1.32 11.42
CA SER A 29 17.53 0.25 11.17
C SER A 29 17.02 -0.92 10.32
N SER A 30 16.00 -0.65 9.49
CA SER A 30 15.32 -1.65 8.69
C SER A 30 15.26 -1.22 7.23
N GLU A 31 15.34 -2.20 6.33
CA GLU A 31 15.20 -2.01 4.90
C GLU A 31 14.13 -2.97 4.36
N LYS A 32 13.26 -2.47 3.48
CA LYS A 32 12.37 -3.32 2.68
C LYS A 32 13.22 -4.09 1.68
N VAL A 33 13.14 -5.40 1.70
CA VAL A 33 13.83 -6.27 0.74
C VAL A 33 12.83 -7.24 0.12
N TYR A 34 13.16 -7.75 -1.06
CA TYR A 34 12.32 -8.72 -1.75
C TYR A 34 13.10 -9.98 -2.04
N VAL A 35 12.54 -11.11 -1.63
CA VAL A 35 13.05 -12.44 -1.99
C VAL A 35 12.33 -12.88 -3.26
N GLU A 36 13.08 -13.30 -4.26
CA GLU A 36 12.51 -13.89 -5.47
C GLU A 36 11.81 -15.21 -5.12
N GLY A 37 10.58 -15.37 -5.59
CA GLY A 37 9.80 -16.58 -5.38
C GLY A 37 10.11 -17.66 -6.42
N SER A 38 9.10 -18.47 -6.75
CA SER A 38 9.23 -19.54 -7.75
C SER A 38 9.42 -19.03 -9.18
N CYS A 39 9.21 -17.74 -9.44
CA CYS A 39 9.52 -17.11 -10.72
C CYS A 39 9.92 -15.64 -10.53
N PRO A 40 10.59 -15.02 -11.52
CA PRO A 40 11.15 -13.66 -11.38
C PRO A 40 10.12 -12.56 -11.10
N THR A 41 8.86 -12.77 -11.52
CA THR A 41 7.78 -11.81 -11.25
C THR A 41 7.29 -11.87 -9.81
N ILE A 42 7.52 -12.97 -9.09
CA ILE A 42 7.11 -13.10 -7.69
C ILE A 42 8.21 -12.51 -6.80
N ARG A 43 7.90 -11.38 -6.17
CA ARG A 43 8.78 -10.67 -5.24
C ARG A 43 8.15 -10.67 -3.86
N VAL A 44 8.61 -11.55 -2.97
CA VAL A 44 8.07 -11.71 -1.62
C VAL A 44 8.66 -10.65 -0.69
N PRO A 45 7.84 -9.75 -0.12
CA PRO A 45 8.34 -8.67 0.73
C PRO A 45 8.80 -9.22 2.08
N MET A 46 10.02 -8.83 2.46
CA MET A 46 10.62 -9.07 3.77
C MET A 46 11.20 -7.75 4.28
N ARG A 47 11.50 -7.70 5.56
CA ARG A 47 12.22 -6.60 6.18
C ARG A 47 13.54 -7.10 6.73
N ARG A 48 14.65 -6.54 6.24
CA ARG A 48 16.01 -6.78 6.74
C ARG A 48 16.27 -5.79 7.88
N ILE A 49 16.64 -6.29 9.04
CA ILE A 49 16.97 -5.48 10.23
C ILE A 49 18.46 -5.64 10.51
N ASP A 50 19.19 -4.53 10.42
CA ASP A 50 20.61 -4.51 10.68
C ASP A 50 20.84 -4.31 12.19
N LEU A 51 21.65 -5.21 12.77
CA LEU A 51 21.91 -5.25 14.21
C LEU A 51 23.20 -4.51 14.54
N THR A 52 23.20 -3.78 15.65
CA THR A 52 24.42 -3.13 16.15
C THR A 52 25.48 -4.18 16.52
N PRO A 53 26.77 -3.95 16.25
CA PRO A 53 27.85 -4.86 16.66
C PRO A 53 27.88 -5.07 18.18
N THR A 54 28.27 -6.27 18.62
CA THR A 54 28.46 -6.60 20.03
C THR A 54 29.91 -6.39 20.44
N HIS A 55 30.13 -5.62 21.50
CA HIS A 55 31.46 -5.49 22.12
C HIS A 55 31.70 -6.65 23.09
N THR A 56 32.77 -7.39 22.88
CA THR A 56 33.17 -8.54 23.71
C THR A 56 34.61 -8.35 24.22
N GLN A 57 35.06 -9.20 25.16
CA GLN A 57 36.46 -9.20 25.61
C GLN A 57 37.45 -9.51 24.47
N GLU A 58 36.98 -10.20 23.42
CA GLU A 58 37.76 -10.60 22.24
C GLU A 58 37.72 -9.54 21.12
N GLY A 59 36.97 -8.46 21.29
CA GLY A 59 36.82 -7.37 20.31
C GLY A 59 35.38 -7.13 19.86
N ILE A 60 35.22 -6.43 18.74
CA ILE A 60 33.92 -6.11 18.13
C ILE A 60 33.47 -7.27 17.26
N LYS A 61 32.27 -7.80 17.55
CA LYS A 61 31.62 -8.85 16.78
C LYS A 61 30.45 -8.29 15.99
N HIS A 62 30.49 -8.38 14.67
CA HIS A 62 29.37 -8.00 13.80
C HIS A 62 28.25 -9.05 13.90
N ASN A 63 27.02 -8.58 14.02
CA ASN A 63 25.83 -9.42 14.05
C ASN A 63 25.22 -9.50 12.64
N PRO A 64 24.87 -10.69 12.14
CA PRO A 64 24.17 -10.81 10.86
C PRO A 64 22.79 -10.17 10.95
N SER A 65 22.32 -9.60 9.86
CA SER A 65 20.99 -9.02 9.78
C SER A 65 19.90 -10.08 9.98
N ILE A 66 18.80 -9.69 10.61
CA ILE A 66 17.62 -10.54 10.78
C ILE A 66 16.60 -10.20 9.70
N TYR A 67 16.00 -11.21 9.09
CA TYR A 67 14.93 -11.06 8.12
C TYR A 67 13.60 -11.43 8.76
N VAL A 68 12.62 -10.53 8.68
CA VAL A 68 11.27 -10.75 9.21
C VAL A 68 10.24 -10.56 8.11
N TYR A 69 9.09 -11.21 8.26
CA TYR A 69 7.95 -11.02 7.37
C TYR A 69 7.45 -9.57 7.44
N ASP A 70 7.08 -9.00 6.29
CA ASP A 70 6.69 -7.58 6.22
C ASP A 70 5.39 -7.35 5.44
N THR A 71 4.33 -7.07 6.20
CA THR A 71 2.98 -6.78 5.71
C THR A 71 2.75 -5.32 5.35
N SER A 72 3.74 -4.43 5.48
CA SER A 72 3.58 -3.01 5.18
C SER A 72 3.29 -2.73 3.70
N GLY A 73 3.56 -3.69 2.81
CA GLY A 73 3.43 -3.52 1.37
C GLY A 73 4.39 -2.46 0.80
N PRO A 74 4.04 -1.84 -0.33
CA PRO A 74 4.84 -0.78 -0.96
C PRO A 74 4.90 0.52 -0.15
N TYR A 75 4.07 0.70 0.87
CA TYR A 75 4.01 1.95 1.62
C TYR A 75 5.32 2.29 2.33
N THR A 76 6.08 1.29 2.79
CA THR A 76 7.39 1.52 3.43
C THR A 76 8.57 1.22 2.51
N ASP A 77 8.31 1.07 1.20
CA ASP A 77 9.38 0.90 0.21
C ASP A 77 9.78 2.27 -0.34
N PRO A 78 11.01 2.76 -0.05
CA PRO A 78 11.43 4.09 -0.49
C PRO A 78 11.58 4.21 -2.01
N ASN A 79 11.58 3.09 -2.74
CA ASN A 79 11.69 3.07 -4.19
C ASN A 79 10.32 3.07 -4.90
N VAL A 80 9.22 3.02 -4.15
CA VAL A 80 7.87 3.01 -4.71
C VAL A 80 7.13 4.28 -4.33
N GLU A 81 6.79 5.09 -5.33
CA GLU A 81 5.91 6.23 -5.13
C GLU A 81 4.45 5.74 -5.00
N THR A 82 3.84 5.93 -3.84
CA THR A 82 2.46 5.54 -3.58
C THR A 82 1.51 6.73 -3.70
N ASP A 83 0.54 6.64 -4.61
CA ASP A 83 -0.57 7.60 -4.73
C ASP A 83 -1.88 6.86 -4.49
N ILE A 84 -2.52 7.11 -3.34
CA ILE A 84 -3.77 6.42 -3.00
C ILE A 84 -4.91 6.70 -3.97
N ARG A 85 -4.83 7.80 -4.72
CA ARG A 85 -5.84 8.15 -5.71
C ARG A 85 -5.76 7.27 -6.96
N LYS A 86 -4.58 6.69 -7.21
CA LYS A 86 -4.31 5.73 -8.28
C LYS A 86 -4.37 4.27 -7.80
N GLY A 87 -4.39 4.06 -6.48
CA GLY A 87 -4.23 2.74 -5.88
C GLY A 87 -2.85 2.13 -6.12
N LEU A 88 -2.63 0.93 -5.57
CA LEU A 88 -1.38 0.21 -5.76
C LEU A 88 -1.27 -0.41 -7.16
N GLU A 89 -0.05 -0.76 -7.55
CA GLU A 89 0.21 -1.55 -8.74
C GLU A 89 -0.44 -2.94 -8.62
N ALA A 90 -1.11 -3.38 -9.68
CA ALA A 90 -1.77 -4.69 -9.74
C ALA A 90 -0.75 -5.79 -10.07
N VAL A 91 0.24 -6.00 -9.20
CA VAL A 91 1.38 -6.92 -9.42
C VAL A 91 0.98 -8.38 -9.72
N ARG A 92 -0.27 -8.75 -9.43
CA ARG A 92 -0.83 -10.08 -9.66
C ARG A 92 -1.66 -10.19 -10.95
N ALA A 93 -1.98 -9.09 -11.62
CA ALA A 93 -2.83 -9.10 -12.81
C ALA A 93 -2.30 -10.06 -13.91
N PRO A 94 -1.00 -10.05 -14.27
CA PRO A 94 -0.47 -11.00 -15.25
C PRO A 94 -0.58 -12.47 -14.82
N TRP A 95 -0.56 -12.75 -13.51
CA TRP A 95 -0.71 -14.12 -12.99
C TRP A 95 -2.14 -14.60 -13.05
N ILE A 96 -3.11 -13.68 -12.90
CA ILE A 96 -4.53 -13.99 -13.01
C ILE A 96 -4.86 -14.25 -14.48
N GLU A 97 -4.47 -13.33 -15.37
CA GLU A 97 -4.67 -13.45 -16.81
C GLU A 97 -4.07 -14.75 -17.38
N SER A 98 -2.85 -15.10 -16.96
CA SER A 98 -2.16 -16.29 -17.51
C SER A 98 -2.79 -17.63 -17.13
N ARG A 99 -3.72 -17.68 -16.17
CA ARG A 99 -4.46 -18.92 -15.83
C ARG A 99 -5.65 -19.17 -16.73
N ASP A 100 -6.09 -18.17 -17.50
CA ASP A 100 -7.24 -18.26 -18.41
C ASP A 100 -8.51 -18.82 -17.73
N ASP A 101 -8.67 -18.50 -16.43
CA ASP A 101 -9.74 -19.01 -15.56
C ASP A 101 -10.71 -17.91 -15.09
N THR A 102 -10.61 -16.71 -15.67
CA THR A 102 -11.42 -15.54 -15.32
C THR A 102 -11.93 -14.83 -16.57
N VAL A 103 -13.07 -14.15 -16.43
CA VAL A 103 -13.62 -13.25 -17.44
C VAL A 103 -13.77 -11.86 -16.85
N GLU A 104 -13.34 -10.84 -17.59
CA GLU A 104 -13.60 -9.45 -17.25
C GLU A 104 -15.06 -9.09 -17.59
N LEU A 105 -15.73 -8.38 -16.69
CA LEU A 105 -17.11 -7.98 -16.87
C LEU A 105 -17.18 -6.52 -17.30
N ASP A 106 -17.96 -6.22 -18.33
CA ASP A 106 -18.20 -4.84 -18.79
C ASP A 106 -18.88 -3.94 -17.75
N LYS A 107 -19.58 -4.55 -16.78
CA LYS A 107 -20.28 -3.86 -15.70
C LYS A 107 -20.40 -4.71 -14.44
N TYR A 108 -20.73 -4.06 -13.33
CA TYR A 108 -21.08 -4.77 -12.12
C TYR A 108 -22.30 -5.67 -12.34
N SER A 109 -22.23 -6.89 -11.81
CA SER A 109 -23.33 -7.86 -11.87
C SER A 109 -24.51 -7.50 -10.94
N SER A 110 -24.30 -6.60 -9.98
CA SER A 110 -25.34 -6.14 -9.05
C SER A 110 -26.00 -4.86 -9.53
N ASP A 111 -27.33 -4.88 -9.68
CA ASP A 111 -28.13 -3.69 -9.99
C ASP A 111 -27.92 -2.55 -8.97
N PHE A 112 -27.71 -2.90 -7.69
CA PHE A 112 -27.44 -1.91 -6.65
C PHE A 112 -26.08 -1.23 -6.89
N ALA A 113 -25.04 -2.01 -7.15
CA ALA A 113 -23.70 -1.46 -7.42
C ALA A 113 -23.70 -0.55 -8.65
N GLU A 114 -24.43 -0.94 -9.70
CA GLU A 114 -24.56 -0.13 -10.91
C GLU A 114 -25.32 1.18 -10.66
N LYS A 115 -26.42 1.13 -9.90
CA LYS A 115 -27.15 2.34 -9.48
C LYS A 115 -26.27 3.27 -8.65
N VAL A 116 -25.49 2.73 -7.72
CA VAL A 116 -24.55 3.52 -6.92
C VAL A 116 -23.45 4.10 -7.80
N ARG A 117 -22.92 3.36 -8.77
CA ARG A 117 -21.93 3.80 -9.79
C ARG A 117 -22.47 4.88 -10.72
N LEU A 118 -23.77 4.96 -10.94
CA LEU A 118 -24.36 6.02 -11.76
C LEU A 118 -24.87 7.21 -10.95
N ASN A 119 -24.84 7.14 -9.61
CA ASN A 119 -25.32 8.22 -8.76
C ASN A 119 -24.30 9.38 -8.70
N PRO A 120 -24.64 10.59 -9.19
CA PRO A 120 -23.73 11.75 -9.16
C PRO A 120 -23.44 12.26 -7.74
N GLN A 121 -24.29 11.93 -6.75
CA GLN A 121 -24.09 12.38 -5.37
C GLN A 121 -22.84 11.80 -4.71
N VAL A 122 -22.33 10.66 -5.20
CA VAL A 122 -21.12 10.02 -4.68
C VAL A 122 -19.91 10.24 -5.59
N GLU A 123 -20.04 11.05 -6.64
CA GLU A 123 -18.95 11.24 -7.61
C GLU A 123 -17.70 11.85 -6.94
N ALA A 124 -17.90 12.82 -6.06
CA ALA A 124 -16.83 13.53 -5.35
C ALA A 124 -15.99 12.65 -4.41
N ILE A 125 -16.49 11.47 -4.04
CA ILE A 125 -15.80 10.52 -3.14
C ILE A 125 -15.18 9.34 -3.88
N ARG A 126 -15.36 9.24 -5.20
CA ARG A 126 -14.81 8.13 -5.99
C ARG A 126 -13.37 8.37 -6.39
N PHE A 127 -12.57 7.31 -6.27
CA PHE A 127 -11.27 7.28 -6.92
C PHE A 127 -11.42 7.00 -8.41
N ALA A 128 -10.44 7.48 -9.18
CA ALA A 128 -10.36 7.17 -10.60
C ALA A 128 -10.22 5.65 -10.78
N GLN A 129 -11.00 5.08 -11.70
CA GLN A 129 -10.85 3.68 -12.09
C GLN A 129 -9.64 3.56 -13.03
N LYS A 130 -8.91 2.44 -12.92
CA LYS A 130 -7.86 2.05 -13.86
C LYS A 130 -8.46 1.37 -15.08
#